data_AF-A0ABD0S3R7-F1
#
_entry.id   AF-A0ABD0S3R7-F1
#
_cell.length_a   1.000
_cell.length_b   1.000
_cell.length_c   1.000
_cell.angle_alpha   90.00
_cell.angle_beta   90.00
_cell.angle_gamma   90.00
#
_symmetry.space_group_name_H-M   'P 1'
#
loop_
_entity.id
_entity.type
_entity.pdbx_description
1 polymer ?
#
loop_
_entity_poly.entity_id
_entity_poly.type
_entity_poly.pdbx_seq_one_letter_code
_entity_poly.pdbx_strand_id
1 'polypeptide(L)'
;MTTPKDKDLNCGNLIRQQPNVTVNKEIATEIGRNYRTLPIFEKGMHEYTYIKHYSLKNNEYLKCHWEKLKRNIEGRVYAPFQFLDIRDYHFYNCRTRLIPALSIHTKTDFRRKLKPGPGVDHIGQMPIPQELHLKRGEKKIEKKKKRPMSKKGKEDEKRQTEDKKAKE
;
A
#
# COMPACT_ATOMS: atom_id res chain seq x y z
N MET A 1 24.70 -1.55 41.79
CA MET A 1 23.55 -0.64 41.55
C MET A 1 22.30 -1.50 41.54
N THR A 2 21.59 -1.55 42.66
CA THR A 2 20.36 -2.34 42.81
C THR A 2 19.21 -1.58 42.17
N THR A 3 18.67 -2.12 41.06
CA THR A 3 17.42 -1.62 40.47
C THR A 3 16.30 -1.74 41.50
N PRO A 4 15.49 -0.69 41.71
CA PRO A 4 14.40 -0.74 42.68
C PRO A 4 13.39 -1.80 42.23
N LYS A 5 13.31 -2.84 43.06
CA LYS A 5 12.42 -4.00 42.97
C LYS A 5 10.98 -3.60 42.60
N ASP A 6 10.54 -4.14 41.48
CA ASP A 6 9.23 -4.76 41.23
C ASP A 6 8.13 -4.40 42.23
N LYS A 7 7.62 -3.18 42.15
CA LYS A 7 6.20 -2.98 42.47
C LYS A 7 5.44 -3.66 41.34
N ASP A 8 4.70 -4.71 41.67
CA ASP A 8 3.71 -5.33 40.79
C ASP A 8 2.79 -4.24 40.26
N LEU A 9 3.01 -3.81 39.03
CA LEU A 9 2.13 -2.88 38.33
C LEU A 9 0.88 -3.67 37.95
N ASN A 10 -0.02 -3.83 38.92
CA ASN A 10 -1.29 -4.48 38.69
C ASN A 10 -2.24 -3.48 37.99
N CYS A 11 -2.09 -3.37 36.66
CA CYS A 11 -2.98 -2.53 35.85
C CYS A 11 -4.39 -3.13 35.66
N GLY A 12 -4.66 -4.34 36.18
CA GLY A 12 -5.91 -5.08 35.91
C GLY A 12 -7.18 -4.41 36.42
N ASN A 13 -7.06 -3.56 37.45
CA ASN A 13 -8.19 -2.87 38.06
C ASN A 13 -8.52 -1.52 37.38
N LEU A 14 -7.65 -1.04 36.49
CA LEU A 14 -7.86 0.24 35.81
C LEU A 14 -8.74 0.01 34.58
N ILE A 15 -9.95 0.58 34.60
CA ILE A 15 -10.84 0.56 33.45
C ILE A 15 -10.58 1.79 32.59
N ARG A 16 -10.48 1.61 31.27
CA ARG A 16 -10.39 2.72 30.33
C ARG A 16 -11.67 3.56 30.39
N GLN A 17 -11.56 4.78 30.90
CA GLN A 17 -12.66 5.73 30.85
C GLN A 17 -12.95 6.11 29.39
N GLN A 18 -14.22 6.04 28.99
CA GLN A 18 -14.65 6.52 27.69
C GLN A 18 -14.75 8.06 27.73
N PRO A 19 -14.32 8.77 26.67
CA PRO A 19 -14.47 10.20 26.61
C PRO A 19 -15.96 10.55 26.61
N ASN A 20 -16.37 11.47 27.49
CA ASN A 20 -17.70 12.01 27.41
C ASN A 20 -17.78 12.94 26.20
N VAL A 21 -18.69 12.66 25.27
CA VAL A 21 -18.85 13.43 24.03
C VAL A 21 -19.54 14.77 24.29
N THR A 22 -20.10 14.98 25.48
CA THR A 22 -20.74 16.25 25.81
C THR A 22 -19.74 17.40 25.88
N VAL A 23 -20.02 18.45 25.12
CA VAL A 23 -19.21 19.66 25.04
C VAL A 23 -19.44 20.55 26.27
N ASN A 24 -18.44 20.66 27.14
CA ASN A 24 -18.45 21.63 28.23
C ASN A 24 -18.12 23.04 27.72
N LYS A 25 -18.74 24.07 28.34
CA LYS A 25 -18.55 25.49 27.96
C LYS A 25 -17.09 25.92 27.99
N GLU A 26 -16.30 25.41 28.93
CA GLU A 26 -14.86 25.68 29.07
C GLU A 26 -14.04 25.21 27.86
N ILE A 27 -14.40 24.04 27.31
CA ILE A 27 -13.71 23.47 26.14
C ILE A 27 -14.02 24.32 24.91
N ALA A 28 -15.28 24.73 24.76
CA ALA A 28 -15.70 25.59 23.66
C ALA A 28 -15.01 26.96 23.71
N THR A 29 -14.81 27.55 24.89
CA THR A 29 -14.11 28.84 25.04
C THR A 29 -12.61 28.74 24.75
N GLU A 30 -11.94 27.67 25.20
CA GLU A 30 -10.52 27.45 24.87
C GLU A 30 -10.29 27.26 23.37
N ILE A 31 -11.13 26.48 22.70
CA ILE A 31 -11.02 26.23 21.27
C ILE A 31 -11.40 27.47 20.46
N GLY A 32 -12.44 28.19 20.88
CA GLY A 32 -12.86 29.44 20.25
C GLY A 32 -11.79 30.53 20.29
N ARG A 33 -10.88 30.51 21.28
CA ARG A 33 -9.71 31.40 21.31
C ARG A 33 -8.63 31.03 20.28
N ASN A 34 -8.52 29.75 19.93
CA ASN A 34 -7.42 29.24 19.11
C ASN A 34 -7.77 29.07 17.62
N TYR A 35 -9.05 28.91 17.26
CA TYR A 35 -9.46 28.60 15.88
C TYR A 35 -10.33 29.71 15.27
N ARG A 36 -9.83 30.29 14.17
CA ARG A 36 -10.45 31.43 13.47
C ARG A 36 -11.54 31.04 12.46
N THR A 37 -11.71 29.76 12.12
CA THR A 37 -12.66 29.31 11.08
C THR A 37 -13.54 28.13 11.54
N LEU A 38 -14.84 28.25 11.28
CA LEU A 38 -15.91 27.37 11.76
C LEU A 38 -15.84 25.89 11.30
N PRO A 39 -15.47 25.52 10.05
CA PRO A 39 -15.42 24.10 9.67
C PRO A 39 -14.29 23.31 10.34
N ILE A 40 -13.34 24.00 11.01
CA ILE A 40 -12.27 23.37 11.79
C ILE A 40 -12.68 23.20 13.26
N PHE A 41 -13.73 23.91 13.71
CA PHE A 41 -14.09 23.96 15.12
C PHE A 41 -14.58 22.60 15.65
N GLU A 42 -15.50 21.93 14.95
CA GLU A 42 -15.99 20.60 15.37
C GLU A 42 -14.87 19.56 15.38
N LYS A 43 -14.02 19.57 14.34
CA LYS A 43 -12.84 18.72 14.28
C LYS A 43 -11.89 19.00 15.46
N GLY A 44 -11.62 20.26 15.75
CA GLY A 44 -10.79 20.69 16.89
C GLY A 44 -11.40 20.33 18.24
N MET A 45 -12.72 20.39 18.38
CA MET A 45 -13.46 19.92 19.58
C MET A 45 -13.26 18.44 19.82
N HIS A 46 -13.43 17.63 18.78
CA HIS A 46 -13.20 16.20 18.85
C HIS A 46 -11.72 15.92 19.17
N GLU A 47 -10.78 16.52 18.44
CA GLU A 47 -9.35 16.32 18.67
C GLU A 47 -8.92 16.72 20.09
N TYR A 48 -9.37 17.87 20.60
CA TYR A 48 -9.03 18.32 21.95
C TYR A 48 -9.53 17.35 23.02
N THR A 49 -10.77 16.89 22.91
CA THR A 49 -11.35 15.92 23.85
C THR A 49 -10.55 14.62 23.85
N TYR A 50 -10.21 14.13 22.66
CA TYR A 50 -9.39 12.94 22.52
C TYR A 50 -7.96 13.14 23.06
N ILE A 51 -7.32 14.26 22.78
CA ILE A 51 -5.98 14.59 23.32
C ILE A 51 -6.03 14.62 24.85
N LYS A 52 -7.03 15.27 25.43
CA LYS A 52 -7.18 15.38 26.90
C LYS A 52 -7.34 14.00 27.53
N HIS A 53 -8.23 13.16 27.00
CA HIS A 53 -8.54 11.82 27.53
C HIS A 53 -7.47 10.77 27.21
N TYR A 54 -6.79 10.87 26.07
CA TYR A 54 -5.76 9.91 25.64
C TYR A 54 -4.33 10.41 25.86
N SER A 55 -4.17 11.52 26.59
CA SER A 55 -2.85 11.95 27.04
C SER A 55 -2.31 11.02 28.13
N LEU A 56 -1.02 10.70 28.02
CA LEU A 56 -0.27 10.05 29.10
C LEU A 56 -0.19 10.92 30.37
N LYS A 57 -0.50 12.21 30.32
CA LYS A 57 -0.48 13.10 31.49
C LYS A 57 -1.68 12.87 32.40
N ASN A 58 -2.87 12.68 31.82
CA ASN A 58 -4.12 12.61 32.57
C ASN A 58 -4.62 11.19 32.76
N ASN A 59 -4.31 10.28 31.82
CA ASN A 59 -4.87 8.94 31.81
C ASN A 59 -3.98 7.93 32.54
N GLU A 60 -4.41 7.52 33.74
CA GLU A 60 -3.71 6.55 34.59
C GLU A 60 -3.60 5.16 33.96
N TYR A 61 -4.65 4.72 33.25
CA TYR A 61 -4.64 3.45 32.53
C TYR A 61 -3.51 3.40 31.49
N LEU A 62 -3.37 4.47 30.70
CA LEU A 62 -2.31 4.59 29.70
C LEU A 62 -0.93 4.68 30.35
N LYS A 63 -0.78 5.40 31.47
CA LYS A 63 0.48 5.46 32.23
C LYS A 63 0.91 4.07 32.67
N CYS A 64 0.02 3.30 33.30
CA CYS A 64 0.32 1.97 33.79
C CYS A 64 0.76 1.02 32.66
N HIS A 65 0.03 1.02 31.54
CA HIS A 65 0.40 0.23 30.37
C HIS A 65 1.72 0.68 29.73
N TRP A 66 2.00 1.98 29.72
CA TRP A 66 3.25 2.52 29.20
C TRP A 66 4.45 2.11 30.06
N GLU A 67 4.32 2.14 31.38
CA GLU A 67 5.36 1.66 32.29
C GLU A 67 5.58 0.15 32.15
N LYS A 68 4.50 -0.62 32.02
CA LYS A 68 4.58 -2.07 31.71
C LYS A 68 5.33 -2.30 30.40
N LEU A 69 5.04 -1.51 29.37
CA LEU A 69 5.74 -1.59 28.09
C LEU A 69 7.22 -1.26 28.25
N LYS A 70 7.57 -0.19 28.95
CA LYS A 70 8.97 0.21 29.22
C LYS A 70 9.78 -0.89 29.89
N ARG A 71 9.22 -1.55 30.91
CA ARG A 71 9.87 -2.68 31.60
C ARG A 71 10.13 -3.86 30.66
N ASN A 72 9.21 -4.10 29.73
CA ASN A 72 9.27 -5.23 28.80
C ASN A 72 9.93 -4.90 27.45
N ILE A 73 10.59 -3.74 27.31
CA ILE A 73 11.28 -3.36 26.07
C ILE A 73 12.46 -4.30 25.79
N GLU A 74 13.24 -4.63 26.82
CA GLU A 74 14.46 -5.43 26.68
C GLU A 74 14.16 -6.89 26.29
N GLY A 75 13.03 -7.43 26.76
CA GLY A 75 12.58 -8.79 26.45
C GLY A 75 11.80 -8.92 25.14
N ARG A 76 11.58 -7.84 24.39
CA ARG A 76 10.86 -7.91 23.13
C ARG A 76 11.76 -8.45 22.02
N VAL A 77 11.33 -9.54 21.40
CA VAL A 77 11.92 -9.99 20.13
C VAL A 77 11.70 -8.89 19.10
N TYR A 78 12.79 -8.30 18.63
CA TYR A 78 12.76 -7.34 17.53
C TYR A 78 12.35 -8.06 16.25
N ALA A 79 11.07 -7.98 15.92
CA ALA A 79 10.57 -8.38 14.61
C ALA A 79 10.57 -7.14 13.71
N PRO A 80 11.17 -7.19 12.50
CA PRO A 80 11.02 -6.11 11.55
C PRO A 80 9.53 -5.91 11.26
N PHE A 81 9.07 -4.66 11.21
CA PHE A 81 7.74 -4.36 10.72
C PHE A 81 7.65 -4.81 9.26
N GLN A 82 6.92 -5.90 9.03
CA GLN A 82 6.56 -6.32 7.70
C GLN A 82 5.36 -5.50 7.28
N PHE A 83 5.61 -4.46 6.47
CA PHE A 83 4.52 -3.77 5.80
C PHE A 83 3.87 -4.74 4.82
N LEU A 84 2.55 -4.87 4.91
CA LEU A 84 1.78 -5.61 3.93
C LEU A 84 1.92 -4.91 2.58
N ASP A 85 2.23 -5.67 1.54
CA ASP A 85 2.25 -5.13 0.19
C ASP A 85 0.81 -4.81 -0.22
N ILE A 86 0.58 -3.57 -0.69
CA ILE A 86 -0.73 -3.13 -1.17
C ILE A 86 -1.20 -4.03 -2.33
N ARG A 87 -0.25 -4.59 -3.08
CA ARG A 87 -0.51 -5.46 -4.23
C ARG A 87 -1.08 -6.83 -3.84
N ASP A 88 -0.96 -7.22 -2.58
CA ASP A 88 -1.51 -8.47 -2.04
C ASP A 88 -2.95 -8.31 -1.54
N TYR A 89 -3.53 -7.11 -1.65
CA TYR A 89 -4.95 -6.90 -1.41
C TYR A 89 -5.77 -7.21 -2.66
N HIS A 90 -6.68 -8.17 -2.51
CA HIS A 90 -7.61 -8.60 -3.54
C HIS A 90 -9.02 -8.13 -3.22
N PHE A 91 -9.71 -7.67 -4.25
CA PHE A 91 -11.13 -7.36 -4.17
C PHE A 91 -11.92 -8.61 -4.55
N TYR A 92 -12.58 -9.24 -3.56
CA TYR A 92 -13.37 -10.45 -3.77
C TYR A 92 -14.73 -10.28 -3.11
N ASN A 93 -15.82 -10.49 -3.87
CA ASN A 93 -17.20 -10.36 -3.40
C ASN A 93 -17.45 -9.05 -2.63
N CYS A 94 -17.06 -7.92 -3.21
CA CYS A 94 -17.22 -6.59 -2.63
C CYS A 94 -16.48 -6.35 -1.30
N ARG A 95 -15.46 -7.15 -0.98
CA ARG A 95 -14.63 -6.98 0.22
C ARG A 95 -13.14 -7.06 -0.14
N THR A 96 -12.35 -6.19 0.48
CA THR A 96 -10.90 -6.20 0.37
C THR A 96 -10.35 -7.27 1.31
N ARG A 97 -9.59 -8.24 0.78
CA ARG A 97 -8.95 -9.32 1.56
C ARG A 97 -7.47 -9.37 1.21
N LEU A 98 -6.61 -9.61 2.20
CA LEU A 98 -5.18 -9.81 1.98
C LEU A 98 -4.93 -11.30 1.64
N ILE A 99 -4.58 -11.60 0.39
CA ILE A 99 -4.33 -12.98 -0.07
C ILE A 99 -3.05 -13.02 -0.94
N PRO A 100 -1.85 -13.00 -0.33
CA PRO A 100 -0.58 -12.90 -1.07
C PRO A 100 -0.35 -14.05 -2.06
N ALA A 101 -0.91 -15.23 -1.79
CA ALA A 101 -0.85 -16.39 -2.69
C ALA A 101 -1.55 -16.15 -4.05
N LEU A 102 -2.49 -15.20 -4.12
CA LEU A 102 -3.20 -14.85 -5.36
C LEU A 102 -2.58 -13.64 -6.08
N SER A 103 -1.58 -13.00 -5.46
CA SER A 103 -0.86 -11.87 -6.05
C SER A 103 -0.28 -12.26 -7.41
N ILE A 104 -0.33 -11.34 -8.37
CA ILE A 104 0.24 -11.59 -9.71
C ILE A 104 1.76 -11.71 -9.62
N HIS A 105 2.37 -11.04 -8.65
CA HIS A 105 3.82 -10.98 -8.47
C HIS A 105 4.44 -12.27 -7.91
N THR A 106 3.64 -13.11 -7.24
CA THR A 106 4.11 -14.40 -6.71
C THR A 106 4.07 -15.52 -7.74
N LYS A 107 3.45 -15.29 -8.90
CA LYS A 107 3.32 -16.29 -9.96
C LYS A 107 4.56 -16.26 -10.86
N THR A 108 5.20 -17.42 -10.99
CA THR A 108 6.35 -17.62 -11.89
C THR A 108 5.92 -17.94 -13.32
N ASP A 109 4.74 -18.53 -13.49
CA ASP A 109 4.19 -18.88 -14.80
C ASP A 109 3.24 -17.79 -15.30
N PHE A 110 3.72 -16.99 -16.25
CA PHE A 110 2.94 -15.93 -16.91
C PHE A 110 2.23 -16.43 -18.17
N ARG A 111 2.27 -17.74 -18.46
CA ARG A 111 1.53 -18.27 -19.61
C ARG A 111 0.04 -18.11 -19.36
N ARG A 112 -0.59 -17.24 -20.17
CA ARG A 112 -2.01 -16.95 -20.13
C ARG A 112 -2.80 -18.22 -20.42
N LYS A 113 -3.41 -18.79 -19.38
CA LYS A 113 -4.41 -19.84 -19.55
C LYS A 113 -5.73 -19.10 -19.81
N LEU A 114 -6.02 -18.90 -21.09
CA LEU A 114 -7.27 -18.27 -21.51
C LEU A 114 -8.40 -19.28 -21.30
N LYS A 115 -9.45 -18.89 -20.57
CA LYS A 115 -10.72 -19.62 -20.64
C LYS A 115 -11.48 -19.16 -21.88
N PRO A 116 -12.32 -20.02 -22.49
CA PRO A 116 -13.28 -19.57 -23.48
C PRO A 116 -14.25 -18.58 -22.81
N GLY A 117 -14.17 -17.30 -23.17
CA GLY A 117 -14.99 -16.22 -22.61
C GLY A 117 -14.35 -14.84 -22.84
N PRO A 118 -15.14 -13.75 -22.81
CA PRO A 118 -14.64 -12.41 -23.09
C PRO A 118 -13.72 -11.90 -21.97
N GLY A 119 -12.41 -11.82 -22.24
CA GLY A 119 -11.46 -10.96 -21.52
C GLY A 119 -11.04 -11.38 -20.11
N VAL A 120 -11.30 -12.62 -19.68
CA VAL A 120 -11.00 -13.08 -18.32
C VAL A 120 -10.09 -14.30 -18.36
N ASP A 121 -8.85 -14.15 -17.90
CA ASP A 121 -7.97 -15.28 -17.57
C ASP A 121 -8.55 -16.04 -16.37
N HIS A 122 -8.07 -17.26 -16.09
CA HIS A 122 -8.45 -18.01 -14.86
C HIS A 122 -8.32 -17.19 -13.56
N ILE A 123 -7.51 -16.14 -13.58
CA ILE A 123 -7.12 -15.32 -12.43
C ILE A 123 -7.92 -14.02 -12.34
N GLY A 124 -8.60 -13.59 -13.41
CA GLY A 124 -9.37 -12.35 -13.43
C GLY A 124 -9.33 -11.63 -14.77
N GLN A 125 -9.86 -10.39 -14.77
CA GLN A 125 -9.86 -9.55 -15.96
C GLN A 125 -8.43 -9.21 -16.36
N MET A 126 -8.09 -9.48 -17.63
CA MET A 126 -6.81 -9.06 -18.15
C MET A 126 -6.83 -7.54 -18.39
N PRO A 127 -5.80 -6.80 -17.96
CA PRO A 127 -5.66 -5.41 -18.37
C PRO A 127 -5.57 -5.39 -19.91
N ILE A 128 -6.44 -4.58 -20.52
CA ILE A 128 -6.44 -4.40 -21.97
C ILE A 128 -5.06 -3.87 -22.35
N PRO A 129 -4.31 -4.56 -23.23
CA PRO A 129 -3.01 -4.11 -23.67
C PRO A 129 -3.10 -2.65 -24.12
N GLN A 130 -2.18 -1.79 -23.67
CA GLN A 130 -2.14 -0.37 -24.06
C GLN A 130 -2.06 -0.20 -25.60
N GLU A 131 -1.62 -1.22 -26.33
CA GLU A 131 -1.65 -1.27 -27.80
C GLU A 131 -3.07 -1.18 -28.41
N LEU A 132 -4.11 -1.58 -27.68
CA LEU A 132 -5.51 -1.37 -28.09
C LEU A 132 -5.98 0.08 -27.89
N HIS A 133 -5.36 0.82 -26.96
CA HIS A 133 -5.63 2.25 -26.76
C HIS A 133 -4.90 3.12 -27.80
N LEU A 134 -3.73 2.69 -28.28
CA LEU A 134 -2.93 3.40 -29.29
C LEU A 134 -3.57 3.40 -30.70
N LYS A 135 -4.56 2.54 -30.98
CA LYS A 135 -5.23 2.51 -32.31
C LYS A 135 -6.45 3.43 -32.42
N ARG A 136 -6.87 4.12 -31.37
CA ARG A 136 -7.90 5.16 -31.45
C ARG A 136 -7.27 6.52 -31.72
N GLY A 137 -6.93 6.74 -33.00
CA GLY A 137 -6.72 8.07 -33.56
C GLY A 137 -5.30 8.63 -33.40
N GLU A 138 -4.35 8.10 -34.16
CA GLU A 138 -3.12 8.84 -34.46
C GLU A 138 -2.98 8.97 -35.98
N LYS A 139 -2.76 10.22 -36.42
CA LYS A 139 -2.48 10.60 -37.81
C LYS A 139 -1.49 9.61 -38.43
N LYS A 140 -1.74 9.20 -39.67
CA LYS A 140 -0.81 8.34 -40.44
C LYS A 140 0.59 8.96 -40.36
N ILE A 141 1.48 8.35 -39.58
CA ILE A 141 2.89 8.72 -39.61
C ILE A 141 3.37 8.38 -41.02
N GLU A 142 3.65 9.40 -41.82
CA GLU A 142 4.19 9.21 -43.17
C GLU A 142 5.48 8.44 -43.05
N LYS A 143 5.50 7.23 -43.64
CA LYS A 143 6.71 6.40 -43.71
C LYS A 143 7.76 7.21 -44.47
N LYS A 144 8.74 7.76 -43.77
CA LYS A 144 9.95 8.32 -44.41
C LYS A 144 10.51 7.25 -45.34
N LYS A 145 10.61 7.60 -46.64
CA LYS A 145 11.16 6.72 -47.67
C LYS A 145 12.51 6.19 -47.18
N LYS A 146 12.61 4.86 -47.02
CA LYS A 146 13.89 4.20 -46.74
C LYS A 146 14.87 4.63 -47.83
N ARG A 147 16.00 5.22 -47.44
CA ARG A 147 17.11 5.47 -48.37
C ARG A 147 17.52 4.14 -49.00
N PRO A 148 17.82 4.08 -50.30
CA PRO A 148 18.27 2.86 -50.94
C PRO A 148 19.54 2.37 -50.22
N MET A 149 19.52 1.13 -49.74
CA MET A 149 20.70 0.50 -49.16
C MET A 149 21.82 0.53 -50.22
N SER A 150 22.97 1.07 -49.83
CA SER A 150 24.19 1.04 -50.64
C SER A 150 24.50 -0.39 -51.07
N LYS A 151 24.90 -0.56 -52.34
CA LYS A 151 25.14 -1.84 -53.05
C LYS A 151 26.06 -2.85 -52.33
N LYS A 152 26.75 -2.47 -51.26
CA LYS A 152 27.66 -3.33 -50.48
C LYS A 152 26.96 -4.47 -49.70
N GLY A 153 25.67 -4.33 -49.36
CA GLY A 153 24.95 -5.37 -48.59
C GLY A 153 24.37 -6.53 -49.41
N LYS A 154 24.40 -6.47 -50.75
CA LYS A 154 23.85 -7.53 -51.62
C LYS A 154 24.81 -8.67 -51.90
N GLU A 155 26.11 -8.51 -51.67
CA GLU A 155 27.10 -9.57 -51.88
C GLU A 155 27.14 -10.57 -50.72
N ASP A 156 26.94 -10.11 -49.48
CA ASP A 156 26.97 -11.00 -48.31
C ASP A 156 25.73 -11.92 -48.22
N GLU A 157 24.58 -11.48 -48.75
CA GLU A 157 23.34 -12.28 -48.74
C GLU A 157 23.37 -13.39 -49.81
N LYS A 158 24.13 -13.21 -50.91
CA LYS A 158 24.35 -14.26 -51.92
C LYS A 158 25.31 -15.35 -51.43
N ARG A 159 26.36 -15.00 -50.68
CA ARG A 159 27.30 -15.99 -50.13
C ARG A 159 26.65 -16.95 -49.13
N GLN A 160 25.70 -16.45 -48.32
CA GLN A 160 25.00 -17.29 -47.33
C GLN A 160 23.96 -18.24 -47.95
N THR A 161 23.49 -17.97 -49.17
CA THR A 161 22.54 -18.86 -49.86
C THR A 161 23.24 -19.98 -50.64
N GLU A 162 24.47 -19.76 -51.10
CA GLU A 162 25.27 -20.79 -51.77
C GLU A 162 25.83 -21.82 -50.76
N ASP A 163 26.27 -21.40 -49.57
CA ASP A 163 26.75 -22.31 -48.51
C ASP A 163 25.67 -23.25 -47.94
N LYS A 164 24.39 -22.87 -48.05
CA LYS A 164 23.27 -23.73 -47.62
C LYS A 164 22.88 -24.78 -48.64
N LYS A 165 23.13 -24.54 -49.94
CA LYS A 165 22.89 -25.54 -51.01
C LYS A 165 24.00 -26.58 -51.14
N ALA A 166 25.17 -26.35 -50.54
CA ALA A 166 26.28 -27.30 -50.54
C ALA A 166 26.26 -28.28 -49.34
N LYS A 167 25.25 -28.17 -48.45
CA LYS A 167 25.10 -28.98 -47.24
C LYS A 167 23.84 -29.86 -47.21
N GLU A 168 23.05 -29.85 -48.28
CA GLU A 168 22.05 -30.88 -48.60
C GLU A 168 22.60 -31.75 -49.72
#